data_AF-A0A6P8B5Z6-F1
#
_entry.id   AF-A0A6P8B5Z6-F1
#
_cell.length_a   1.000
_cell.length_b   1.000
_cell.length_c   1.000
_cell.angle_alpha   90.00
_cell.angle_beta   90.00
_cell.angle_gamma   90.00
#
_symmetry.space_group_name_H-M   'P 1'
#
loop_
_entity.id
_entity.type
_entity.pdbx_description
1 polymer ?
#
loop_
_entity_poly.entity_id
_entity_poly.type
_entity_poly.pdbx_seq_one_letter_code
_entity_poly.pdbx_strand_id
1 'polypeptide(L)'
;MMATILDMVDKPLAIKVMPQILLQAFGMDYGFDDQRHYTRDRVVLVRHVSLVRHLVGTQNRAVVEVPGQGPNTHLFDVTHGEFEEGDCVIIFLPRAFLPRDSHPIFQAMGSNFTVKGEVGVQVKHISSNGLYSHGVVKSIRDFPEVETILDGLADFYGCEMQAVSDLNALFDLEKVLGVKRWEIKTSPQSIGPAPGFYKRSTISRLKDCPNLFTKPKYKRFTYQESVKMDGSTMAVYFIPKHSPFFVTLHPLPQPHGPHMMLSNGRFGVCSANNDLPEREDCPYWKVALREKLPQIMNDQNLDMVLQGELVGDKINQNRHNYGPGQHDFFAFDIYDHLDEGDWLPANQVVAWCNKFGVKHVPVKKTLHITDIAKCHEEIQQHADKEVHPDGSHAEGLVFKCLQESGRRFKVHNRHYLKQHGLK
;
A
#
# COMPACT_ATOMS: atom_id res chain seq x y z
N MET A 1 2.62 19.31 -24.38
CA MET A 1 4.09 19.36 -24.46
C MET A 1 4.52 20.68 -23.86
N MET A 2 5.07 20.68 -22.64
CA MET A 2 5.82 21.84 -22.16
C MET A 2 7.18 21.80 -22.86
N ALA A 3 7.57 22.91 -23.49
CA ALA A 3 8.85 23.02 -24.16
C ALA A 3 9.96 23.00 -23.11
N THR A 4 10.97 22.17 -23.30
CA THR A 4 12.16 22.10 -22.44
C THR A 4 13.18 23.18 -22.81
N ILE A 5 14.23 23.39 -22.00
CA ILE A 5 15.38 24.25 -22.37
C ILE A 5 15.93 23.97 -23.78
N LEU A 6 15.83 22.70 -24.23
CA LEU A 6 16.30 22.24 -25.53
C LEU A 6 15.33 22.53 -26.67
N ASP A 7 14.04 22.69 -26.34
CA ASP A 7 13.00 23.04 -27.30
C ASP A 7 12.83 24.56 -27.42
N MET A 8 13.22 25.31 -26.38
CA MET A 8 13.06 26.76 -26.30
C MET A 8 14.25 27.57 -26.83
N VAL A 9 15.43 26.96 -26.97
CA VAL A 9 16.65 27.65 -27.40
C VAL A 9 17.42 26.80 -28.41
N ASP A 10 17.90 27.44 -29.48
CA ASP A 10 18.87 26.83 -30.39
C ASP A 10 20.03 26.27 -29.55
N LYS A 11 20.22 24.95 -29.51
CA LYS A 11 21.17 24.25 -28.60
C LYS A 11 22.54 24.93 -28.47
N PRO A 12 23.16 25.49 -29.54
CA PRO A 12 24.44 26.20 -29.44
C PRO A 12 24.38 27.53 -28.67
N LEU A 13 23.22 28.19 -28.68
CA LEU A 13 22.99 29.45 -27.98
C LEU A 13 22.71 29.20 -26.50
N ALA A 14 21.92 28.16 -26.17
CA ALA A 14 21.63 27.76 -24.79
C ALA A 14 22.91 27.48 -23.99
N ILE A 15 23.85 26.74 -24.60
CA ILE A 15 25.15 26.39 -24.02
C ILE A 15 26.01 27.65 -23.75
N LYS A 16 25.83 28.75 -24.49
CA LYS A 16 26.62 29.98 -24.30
C LYS A 16 26.16 30.86 -23.14
N VAL A 17 24.89 30.77 -22.75
CA VAL A 17 24.28 31.58 -21.67
C VAL A 17 24.00 30.80 -20.40
N MET A 18 24.18 29.47 -20.41
CA MET A 18 24.06 28.65 -19.20
C MET A 18 25.16 28.99 -18.18
N PRO A 19 24.80 29.19 -16.89
CA PRO A 19 25.75 29.25 -15.80
C PRO A 19 26.79 28.13 -15.86
N GLN A 20 28.05 28.44 -15.53
CA GLN A 20 29.15 27.49 -15.61
C GLN A 20 28.93 26.24 -14.76
N ILE A 21 28.15 26.35 -13.69
CA ILE A 21 27.74 25.25 -12.82
C ILE A 21 26.79 24.27 -13.53
N LEU A 22 25.86 24.80 -14.33
CA LEU A 22 25.01 23.99 -15.19
C LEU A 22 25.83 23.36 -16.30
N LEU A 23 26.76 24.08 -16.92
CA LEU A 23 27.66 23.50 -17.92
C LEU A 23 28.54 22.38 -17.36
N GLN A 24 29.00 22.48 -16.12
CA GLN A 24 29.72 21.42 -15.43
C GLN A 24 28.80 20.24 -15.11
N ALA A 25 27.57 20.48 -14.65
CA ALA A 25 26.58 19.42 -14.46
C ALA A 25 26.15 18.76 -15.80
N PHE A 26 26.09 19.52 -16.89
CA PHE A 26 25.84 19.00 -18.24
C PHE A 26 27.05 18.27 -18.83
N GLY A 27 28.27 18.63 -18.43
CA GLY A 27 29.54 18.04 -18.90
C GLY A 27 30.03 16.84 -18.08
N MET A 28 29.58 16.72 -16.84
CA MET A 28 29.64 15.48 -16.07
C MET A 28 28.65 14.52 -16.74
N ASP A 29 29.07 13.29 -17.04
CA ASP A 29 28.25 12.28 -17.70
C ASP A 29 27.11 11.81 -16.76
N TYR A 30 26.20 12.68 -16.34
CA TYR A 30 25.02 12.36 -15.56
C TYR A 30 23.90 11.74 -16.42
N GLY A 31 24.19 11.47 -17.70
CA GLY A 31 23.28 10.81 -18.63
C GLY A 31 22.18 11.75 -19.11
N PHE A 32 22.32 12.26 -20.33
CA PHE A 32 21.19 12.81 -21.07
C PHE A 32 20.25 11.64 -21.39
N ASP A 33 19.06 11.58 -20.79
CA ASP A 33 18.07 10.58 -21.19
C ASP A 33 17.49 10.99 -22.55
N ASP A 34 17.70 10.16 -23.58
CA ASP A 34 17.12 10.33 -24.91
C ASP A 34 15.61 10.62 -24.77
N GLN A 35 15.02 11.48 -25.61
CA GLN A 35 13.61 11.91 -25.54
C GLN A 35 12.60 10.73 -25.51
N ARG A 36 13.06 9.51 -25.83
CA ARG A 36 12.34 8.25 -25.67
C ARG A 36 12.18 7.76 -24.22
N HIS A 37 12.75 8.45 -23.22
CA HIS A 37 12.81 8.03 -21.81
C HIS A 37 12.07 8.96 -20.82
N TYR A 38 11.29 9.92 -21.31
CA TYR A 38 10.29 10.66 -20.51
C TYR A 38 9.32 9.74 -19.73
N THR A 39 9.30 8.45 -20.07
CA THR A 39 8.52 7.39 -19.45
C THR A 39 9.29 6.57 -18.39
N ARG A 40 10.52 6.95 -18.00
CA ARG A 40 11.19 6.26 -16.89
C ARG A 40 10.39 6.48 -15.60
N ASP A 41 9.92 5.39 -15.03
CA ASP A 41 9.46 5.23 -13.65
C ASP A 41 10.58 5.71 -12.71
N ARG A 42 10.59 7.00 -12.32
CA ARG A 42 11.62 7.62 -11.46
C ARG A 42 11.33 7.34 -9.99
N VAL A 43 12.35 6.95 -9.23
CA VAL A 43 12.21 6.71 -7.77
C VAL A 43 12.78 7.83 -6.92
N VAL A 44 13.34 8.86 -7.55
CA VAL A 44 13.81 10.10 -6.90
C VAL A 44 13.24 11.30 -7.66
N LEU A 45 12.55 12.20 -6.95
CA LEU A 45 11.92 13.38 -7.52
C LEU A 45 12.09 14.59 -6.61
N VAL A 46 12.18 15.78 -7.19
CA VAL A 46 12.10 17.08 -6.47
C VAL A 46 10.73 17.71 -6.71
N ARG A 47 10.09 18.20 -5.66
CA ARG A 47 8.73 18.75 -5.68
C ARG A 47 8.54 19.78 -4.58
N HIS A 48 7.47 20.56 -4.68
CA HIS A 48 7.00 21.40 -3.57
C HIS A 48 5.93 20.69 -2.77
N VAL A 49 5.93 20.91 -1.45
CA VAL A 49 4.84 20.48 -0.57
C VAL A 49 3.59 21.27 -0.94
N SER A 50 2.52 20.54 -1.31
CA SER A 50 1.23 21.14 -1.68
C SER A 50 0.29 21.36 -0.49
N LEU A 51 0.42 20.54 0.57
CA LEU A 51 -0.41 20.65 1.76
C LEU A 51 0.27 19.96 2.94
N VAL A 52 0.04 20.49 4.16
CA VAL A 52 0.40 19.84 5.42
C VAL A 52 -0.85 19.60 6.24
N ARG A 53 -1.12 18.34 6.61
CA ARG A 53 -2.25 17.96 7.46
C ARG A 53 -1.76 17.57 8.85
N HIS A 54 -2.23 18.28 9.87
CA HIS A 54 -1.98 17.92 11.26
C HIS A 54 -2.96 16.86 11.72
N LEU A 55 -2.43 15.82 12.33
CA LEU A 55 -3.23 14.68 12.75
C LEU A 55 -3.72 14.85 14.18
N VAL A 56 -5.05 14.83 14.33
CA VAL A 56 -5.69 14.99 15.63
C VAL A 56 -5.48 13.71 16.45
N GLY A 57 -4.81 13.83 17.61
CA GLY A 57 -4.65 12.74 18.57
C GLY A 57 -3.35 11.93 18.46
N THR A 58 -2.50 12.16 17.47
CA THR A 58 -1.12 11.65 17.44
C THR A 58 -0.19 12.72 17.99
N GLN A 59 0.58 12.41 19.04
CA GLN A 59 1.57 13.36 19.56
C GLN A 59 2.69 13.51 18.53
N ASN A 60 2.85 14.72 17.97
CA ASN A 60 3.99 15.17 17.17
C ASN A 60 4.15 14.62 15.73
N ARG A 61 3.06 14.30 15.01
CA ARG A 61 3.09 13.86 13.60
C ARG A 61 2.22 14.73 12.68
N ALA A 62 2.58 14.77 11.40
CA ALA A 62 1.81 15.40 10.33
C ALA A 62 1.95 14.59 9.03
N VAL A 63 1.01 14.76 8.11
CA VAL A 63 1.11 14.23 6.73
C VAL A 63 1.39 15.38 5.79
N VAL A 64 2.41 15.22 4.94
CA VAL A 64 2.66 16.15 3.83
C VAL A 64 2.19 15.55 2.52
N GLU A 65 1.52 16.36 1.72
CA GLU A 65 1.09 16.02 0.36
C GLU A 65 2.04 16.64 -0.65
N VAL A 66 2.58 15.82 -1.54
CA VAL A 66 3.53 16.24 -2.57
C VAL A 66 3.01 15.80 -3.93
N PRO A 67 2.84 16.70 -4.91
CA PRO A 67 2.36 16.33 -6.24
C PRO A 67 3.30 15.33 -6.94
N GLY A 68 2.75 14.27 -7.49
CA GLY A 68 3.44 13.24 -8.26
C GLY A 68 3.58 13.59 -9.74
N GLN A 69 3.45 12.59 -10.60
CA GLN A 69 3.34 12.76 -12.05
C GLN A 69 1.85 12.83 -12.44
N GLY A 70 1.43 13.83 -13.22
CA GLY A 70 0.02 14.00 -13.59
C GLY A 70 -0.86 14.37 -12.38
N PRO A 71 -2.04 13.74 -12.21
CA PRO A 71 -2.96 14.04 -11.10
C PRO A 71 -2.59 13.34 -9.78
N ASN A 72 -1.47 12.60 -9.75
CA ASN A 72 -1.09 11.76 -8.61
C ASN A 72 -0.62 12.64 -7.45
N THR A 73 -0.92 12.27 -6.20
CA THR A 73 -0.40 12.92 -4.98
C THR A 73 0.29 11.89 -4.10
N HIS A 74 1.53 12.17 -3.70
CA HIS A 74 2.26 11.36 -2.74
C HIS A 74 2.09 11.92 -1.33
N LEU A 75 1.71 11.04 -0.40
CA LEU A 75 1.59 11.30 1.02
C LEU A 75 2.83 10.81 1.78
N PHE A 76 3.36 11.62 2.71
CA PHE A 76 4.46 11.24 3.58
C PHE A 76 4.17 11.54 5.05
N ASP A 77 4.48 10.60 5.94
CA ASP A 77 4.30 10.73 7.38
C ASP A 77 5.57 11.32 8.02
N VAL A 78 5.46 12.56 8.51
CA VAL A 78 6.58 13.40 8.97
C VAL A 78 6.38 13.85 10.42
N THR A 79 7.40 14.46 11.00
CA THR A 79 7.30 15.09 12.32
C THR A 79 6.51 16.39 12.22
N HIS A 80 5.73 16.71 13.24
CA HIS A 80 5.01 17.98 13.27
C HIS A 80 5.97 19.18 13.18
N GLY A 81 5.69 20.11 12.26
CA GLY A 81 6.51 21.30 12.04
C GLY A 81 7.82 21.03 11.28
N GLU A 82 8.01 19.82 10.73
CA GLU A 82 9.18 19.50 9.91
C GLU A 82 9.13 20.18 8.53
N PHE A 83 7.92 20.41 7.99
CA PHE A 83 7.69 21.02 6.68
C PHE A 83 6.48 21.96 6.72
N GLU A 84 6.47 22.94 5.82
CA GLU A 84 5.39 23.87 5.54
C GLU A 84 4.93 23.78 4.07
N GLU A 85 3.75 24.33 3.76
CA GLU A 85 3.27 24.42 2.37
C GLU A 85 4.22 25.29 1.54
N GLY A 86 4.59 24.81 0.35
CA GLY A 86 5.55 25.46 -0.53
C GLY A 86 7.01 25.05 -0.31
N ASP A 87 7.34 24.28 0.74
CA ASP A 87 8.71 23.79 0.92
C ASP A 87 9.17 22.93 -0.26
N CYS A 88 10.38 23.21 -0.77
CA CYS A 88 11.02 22.39 -1.79
C CYS A 88 11.66 21.16 -1.14
N VAL A 89 11.22 19.99 -1.59
CA VAL A 89 11.57 18.69 -1.01
C VAL A 89 12.06 17.72 -2.07
N ILE A 90 12.89 16.79 -1.65
CA ILE A 90 13.26 15.61 -2.43
C ILE A 90 12.57 14.38 -1.83
N ILE A 91 11.94 13.60 -2.71
CA ILE A 91 11.22 12.39 -2.35
C ILE A 91 11.89 11.16 -2.94
N PHE A 92 12.02 10.13 -2.10
CA PHE A 92 12.51 8.80 -2.47
C PHE A 92 11.34 7.83 -2.37
N LEU A 93 10.98 7.22 -3.51
CA LEU A 93 9.86 6.29 -3.64
C LEU A 93 10.33 4.82 -3.48
N PRO A 94 9.42 3.88 -3.19
CA PRO A 94 9.71 2.45 -3.16
C PRO A 94 10.46 1.99 -4.40
N ARG A 95 11.28 0.96 -4.20
CA ARG A 95 12.30 0.46 -5.15
C ARG A 95 13.61 1.26 -5.15
N ALA A 96 13.67 2.45 -4.54
CA ALA A 96 14.94 3.07 -4.19
C ALA A 96 15.67 2.27 -3.09
N PHE A 97 16.96 2.06 -3.29
CA PHE A 97 17.94 1.64 -2.31
C PHE A 97 18.93 2.78 -2.14
N LEU A 98 19.04 3.27 -0.91
CA LEU A 98 19.91 4.38 -0.53
C LEU A 98 21.16 3.76 0.12
N PRO A 99 22.28 3.59 -0.60
CA PRO A 99 23.46 2.99 -0.02
C PRO A 99 24.01 3.91 1.07
N ARG A 100 24.35 3.33 2.23
CA ARG A 100 24.77 4.09 3.42
C ARG A 100 25.89 5.07 3.12
N ASP A 101 26.86 4.63 2.34
CA ASP A 101 28.11 5.37 2.10
C ASP A 101 28.02 6.29 0.87
N SER A 102 26.86 6.35 0.19
CA SER A 102 26.66 7.23 -0.97
C SER A 102 26.34 8.67 -0.58
N HIS A 103 25.78 8.93 0.60
CA HIS A 103 25.44 10.28 1.04
C HIS A 103 25.31 10.37 2.59
N PRO A 104 25.73 11.48 3.25
CA PRO A 104 25.64 11.62 4.71
C PRO A 104 24.23 11.45 5.29
N ILE A 105 23.21 11.91 4.55
CA ILE A 105 21.80 11.74 4.97
C ILE A 105 21.41 10.26 4.97
N PHE A 106 21.87 9.48 3.98
CA PHE A 106 21.60 8.04 3.92
C PHE A 106 22.30 7.31 5.07
N GLN A 107 23.49 7.76 5.46
CA GLN A 107 24.20 7.25 6.63
C GLN A 107 23.41 7.52 7.93
N ALA A 108 22.88 8.73 8.12
CA ALA A 108 22.10 9.12 9.29
C ALA A 108 20.77 8.36 9.41
N MET A 109 20.19 7.92 8.28
CA MET A 109 18.99 7.08 8.26
C MET A 109 19.24 5.63 8.72
N GLY A 110 20.50 5.24 8.93
CA GLY A 110 20.87 3.89 9.34
C GLY A 110 20.81 2.90 8.18
N SER A 111 20.57 1.62 8.47
CA SER A 111 20.42 0.62 7.40
C SER A 111 19.53 -0.53 7.83
N ASN A 112 18.77 -1.02 6.86
CA ASN A 112 17.79 -2.09 7.06
C ASN A 112 17.86 -3.16 5.96
N PHE A 113 18.80 -3.04 5.01
CA PHE A 113 18.88 -3.92 3.86
C PHE A 113 20.29 -3.94 3.25
N THR A 114 20.58 -5.02 2.50
CA THR A 114 21.85 -5.19 1.79
C THR A 114 21.59 -5.57 0.34
N VAL A 115 22.18 -4.84 -0.61
CA VAL A 115 22.10 -5.12 -2.05
C VAL A 115 23.50 -5.31 -2.60
N LYS A 116 23.79 -6.51 -3.15
CA LYS A 116 25.10 -6.86 -3.74
C LYS A 116 26.30 -6.55 -2.83
N GLY A 117 26.14 -6.73 -1.51
CA GLY A 117 27.19 -6.49 -0.52
C GLY A 117 27.23 -5.07 0.05
N GLU A 118 26.49 -4.13 -0.53
CA GLU A 118 26.35 -2.77 0.00
C GLU A 118 25.22 -2.70 1.00
N VAL A 119 25.46 -2.07 2.14
CA VAL A 119 24.49 -1.90 3.21
C VAL A 119 23.84 -0.53 3.08
N GLY A 120 22.53 -0.44 3.30
CA GLY A 120 21.80 0.81 3.13
C GLY A 120 20.34 0.74 3.55
N VAL A 121 19.57 1.72 3.09
CA VAL A 121 18.14 1.81 3.35
C VAL A 121 17.37 1.34 2.12
N GLN A 122 16.58 0.29 2.28
CA GLN A 122 15.54 -0.08 1.33
C GLN A 122 14.33 0.82 1.59
N VAL A 123 14.03 1.71 0.63
CA VAL A 123 12.82 2.53 0.69
C VAL A 123 11.62 1.61 0.47
N LYS A 124 10.73 1.66 1.44
CA LYS A 124 9.46 0.94 1.45
C LYS A 124 8.36 1.93 1.75
N HIS A 125 7.17 1.49 1.41
CA HIS A 125 5.97 2.01 2.01
C HIS A 125 5.98 1.80 3.52
N ILE A 126 5.73 2.85 4.28
CA ILE A 126 5.70 2.80 5.74
C ILE A 126 4.28 3.07 6.17
N SER A 127 3.65 2.11 6.84
CA SER A 127 2.44 2.35 7.62
C SER A 127 2.84 2.51 9.08
N SER A 128 2.68 3.72 9.62
CA SER A 128 2.91 4.02 11.03
C SER A 128 1.65 4.62 11.62
N ASN A 129 1.14 4.04 12.70
CA ASN A 129 -0.09 4.50 13.38
C ASN A 129 -1.34 4.65 12.47
N GLY A 130 -1.41 3.88 11.38
CA GLY A 130 -2.53 3.96 10.42
C GLY A 130 -2.25 4.89 9.24
N LEU A 131 -1.22 5.73 9.33
CA LEU A 131 -0.86 6.69 8.30
C LEU A 131 0.06 6.03 7.29
N TYR A 132 -0.19 6.34 6.04
CA TYR A 132 0.53 5.76 4.94
C TYR A 132 1.54 6.75 4.34
N SER A 133 2.82 6.37 4.36
CA SER A 133 3.90 7.10 3.70
C SER A 133 4.35 6.36 2.45
N HIS A 134 4.33 7.05 1.31
CA HIS A 134 4.75 6.55 0.00
C HIS A 134 6.27 6.44 -0.16
N GLY A 135 7.04 6.55 0.92
CA GLY A 135 8.50 6.50 0.90
C GLY A 135 9.09 7.44 1.93
N VAL A 136 10.17 8.12 1.53
CA VAL A 136 10.91 9.08 2.36
C VAL A 136 10.86 10.45 1.71
N VAL A 137 10.58 11.48 2.50
CA VAL A 137 10.69 12.89 2.11
C VAL A 137 11.78 13.56 2.92
N LYS A 138 12.56 14.44 2.30
CA LYS A 138 13.62 15.24 2.92
C LYS A 138 13.64 16.65 2.34
N SER A 139 14.19 17.59 3.10
CA SER A 139 14.41 18.95 2.60
C SER A 139 15.42 18.92 1.45
N ILE A 140 15.24 19.74 0.42
CA ILE A 140 16.24 19.85 -0.66
C ILE A 140 17.59 20.34 -0.14
N ARG A 141 17.59 21.13 0.94
CA ARG A 141 18.78 21.66 1.64
C ARG A 141 19.68 20.57 2.22
N ASP A 142 19.11 19.39 2.46
CA ASP A 142 19.88 18.22 2.90
C ASP A 142 20.78 17.66 1.77
N PHE A 143 20.58 18.10 0.52
CA PHE A 143 21.23 17.61 -0.70
C PHE A 143 21.78 18.79 -1.54
N PRO A 144 22.86 19.45 -1.07
CA PRO A 144 23.37 20.68 -1.68
C PRO A 144 23.78 20.50 -3.15
N GLU A 145 24.20 19.30 -3.57
CA GLU A 145 24.52 18.98 -4.97
C GLU A 145 23.29 19.05 -5.89
N VAL A 146 22.09 18.78 -5.38
CA VAL A 146 20.84 18.90 -6.13
C VAL A 146 20.30 20.32 -6.04
N GLU A 147 20.34 20.94 -4.85
CA GLU A 147 19.95 22.33 -4.63
C GLU A 147 20.73 23.28 -5.54
N THR A 148 22.03 23.07 -5.68
CA THR A 148 22.90 23.87 -6.56
C THR A 148 22.47 23.81 -8.03
N ILE A 149 22.03 22.64 -8.53
CA ILE A 149 21.53 22.49 -9.89
C ILE A 149 20.18 23.21 -10.03
N LEU A 150 19.31 23.07 -9.03
CA LEU A 150 18.01 23.72 -8.99
C LEU A 150 18.16 25.25 -9.02
N ASP A 151 19.02 25.81 -8.18
CA ASP A 151 19.29 27.25 -8.11
C ASP A 151 19.81 27.77 -9.46
N GLY A 152 20.74 27.05 -10.08
CA GLY A 152 21.24 27.42 -11.41
C GLY A 152 20.16 27.42 -12.50
N LEU A 153 19.22 26.47 -12.45
CA LEU A 153 18.06 26.45 -13.35
C LEU A 153 17.08 27.57 -13.03
N ALA A 154 16.83 27.84 -11.74
CA ALA A 154 15.91 28.88 -11.29
C ALA A 154 16.42 30.28 -11.70
N ASP A 155 17.72 30.54 -11.53
CA ASP A 155 18.39 31.77 -11.98
C ASP A 155 18.30 31.93 -13.51
N PHE A 156 18.50 30.84 -14.26
CA PHE A 156 18.42 30.86 -15.71
C PHE A 156 17.00 31.16 -16.21
N TYR A 157 15.99 30.57 -15.60
CA TYR A 157 14.60 30.73 -16.01
C TYR A 157 13.90 31.95 -15.40
N GLY A 158 14.37 32.46 -14.27
CA GLY A 158 13.60 33.37 -13.41
C GLY A 158 12.30 32.73 -12.90
N CYS A 159 12.18 31.40 -12.94
CA CYS A 159 10.96 30.66 -12.60
C CYS A 159 11.31 29.31 -11.97
N GLU A 160 11.11 29.22 -10.65
CA GLU A 160 11.40 28.01 -9.87
C GLU A 160 10.54 26.81 -10.30
N MET A 161 9.28 27.03 -10.68
CA MET A 161 8.39 25.95 -11.12
C MET A 161 8.92 25.26 -12.39
N GLN A 162 9.43 26.04 -13.34
CA GLN A 162 10.07 25.48 -14.54
C GLN A 162 11.39 24.80 -14.19
N ALA A 163 12.18 25.38 -13.28
CA ALA A 163 13.43 24.80 -12.81
C ALA A 163 13.23 23.41 -12.17
N VAL A 164 12.23 23.25 -11.30
CA VAL A 164 11.88 21.95 -10.72
C VAL A 164 11.42 20.97 -11.80
N SER A 165 10.56 21.39 -12.73
CA SER A 165 10.11 20.54 -13.84
C SER A 165 11.31 20.01 -14.64
N ASP A 166 12.22 20.88 -15.04
CA ASP A 166 13.38 20.53 -15.85
C ASP A 166 14.44 19.76 -15.08
N LEU A 167 14.62 20.03 -13.79
CA LEU A 167 15.48 19.22 -12.92
C LEU A 167 15.04 17.76 -12.95
N ASN A 168 13.74 17.52 -12.78
CA ASN A 168 13.18 16.17 -12.83
C ASN A 168 13.17 15.56 -14.23
N ALA A 169 13.10 16.37 -15.28
CA ALA A 169 13.03 15.86 -16.65
C ALA A 169 14.43 15.56 -17.22
N LEU A 170 15.40 16.42 -16.94
CA LEU A 170 16.70 16.45 -17.62
C LEU A 170 17.83 15.79 -16.83
N PHE A 171 17.75 15.72 -15.50
CA PHE A 171 18.84 15.20 -14.67
C PHE A 171 18.49 13.83 -14.09
N ASP A 172 19.46 12.90 -14.10
CA ASP A 172 19.37 11.63 -13.40
C ASP A 172 19.74 11.80 -11.91
N LEU A 173 18.76 12.20 -11.10
CA LEU A 173 18.95 12.39 -9.66
C LEU A 173 19.35 11.11 -8.94
N GLU A 174 19.01 9.93 -9.48
CA GLU A 174 19.45 8.66 -8.91
C GLU A 174 20.97 8.53 -9.04
N LYS A 175 21.51 8.85 -10.22
CA LYS A 175 22.95 8.87 -10.48
C LYS A 175 23.68 9.95 -9.68
N VAL A 176 23.10 11.16 -9.56
CA VAL A 176 23.68 12.26 -8.77
C VAL A 176 23.88 11.84 -7.31
N LEU A 177 22.88 11.18 -6.72
CA LEU A 177 22.90 10.82 -5.30
C LEU A 177 23.46 9.41 -5.03
N GLY A 178 23.89 8.67 -6.05
CA GLY A 178 24.31 7.28 -5.91
C GLY A 178 23.18 6.33 -5.48
N VAL A 179 21.92 6.73 -5.65
CA VAL A 179 20.74 5.91 -5.38
C VAL A 179 20.71 4.76 -6.37
N LYS A 180 20.48 3.55 -5.86
CA LYS A 180 20.35 2.35 -6.69
C LYS A 180 18.90 1.88 -6.64
N ARG A 181 18.52 1.07 -7.61
CA ARG A 181 17.24 0.36 -7.55
C ARG A 181 17.47 -1.04 -7.00
N TRP A 182 16.67 -1.43 -6.02
CA TRP A 182 16.58 -2.82 -5.65
C TRP A 182 15.51 -3.48 -6.52
N GLU A 183 15.85 -4.63 -7.08
CA GLU A 183 14.96 -5.36 -7.97
C GLU A 183 14.36 -6.56 -7.26
N ILE A 184 13.07 -6.76 -7.47
CA ILE A 184 12.43 -8.04 -7.21
C ILE A 184 12.53 -8.83 -8.49
N LYS A 185 13.21 -9.98 -8.41
CA LYS A 185 13.23 -10.93 -9.51
C LYS A 185 11.87 -11.61 -9.59
N THR A 186 11.05 -11.13 -10.52
CA THR A 186 9.77 -11.74 -10.83
C THR A 186 9.97 -12.94 -11.74
N SER A 187 9.13 -13.96 -11.58
CA SER A 187 9.03 -15.11 -12.47
C SER A 187 7.56 -15.43 -12.73
N PRO A 188 7.24 -16.27 -13.72
CA PRO A 188 5.88 -16.74 -13.93
C PRO A 188 5.25 -17.42 -12.70
N GLN A 189 6.05 -17.81 -11.70
CA GLN A 189 5.61 -18.42 -10.44
C GLN A 189 5.56 -17.45 -9.26
N SER A 190 6.24 -16.30 -9.33
CA SER A 190 6.34 -15.36 -8.21
C SER A 190 6.50 -13.92 -8.69
N ILE A 191 5.58 -13.03 -8.31
CA ILE A 191 5.76 -11.59 -8.51
C ILE A 191 6.65 -11.02 -7.40
N GLY A 192 6.52 -11.56 -6.18
CA GLY A 192 7.23 -11.08 -5.01
C GLY A 192 6.32 -11.00 -3.78
N PRO A 193 6.74 -10.28 -2.74
CA PRO A 193 5.90 -10.06 -1.57
C PRO A 193 4.63 -9.29 -1.93
N ALA A 194 3.58 -9.47 -1.14
CA ALA A 194 2.36 -8.68 -1.27
C ALA A 194 2.69 -7.18 -1.12
N PRO A 195 2.06 -6.29 -1.90
CA PRO A 195 2.37 -4.87 -1.84
C PRO A 195 2.22 -4.30 -0.43
N GLY A 196 3.16 -3.42 -0.05
CA GLY A 196 3.17 -2.80 1.26
C GLY A 196 2.17 -1.67 1.44
N PHE A 197 1.25 -1.45 0.48
CA PHE A 197 0.35 -0.31 0.48
C PHE A 197 -0.95 -0.46 1.25
N TYR A 198 -1.22 -1.66 1.75
CA TYR A 198 -2.42 -1.91 2.50
C TYR A 198 -2.14 -2.64 3.80
N LYS A 199 -2.99 -2.35 4.79
CA LYS A 199 -2.94 -3.04 6.07
C LYS A 199 -3.42 -4.48 5.88
N ARG A 200 -2.68 -5.43 6.42
CA ARG A 200 -3.11 -6.84 6.44
C ARG A 200 -4.19 -7.04 7.50
N SER A 201 -5.06 -8.02 7.31
CA SER A 201 -6.20 -8.35 8.19
C SER A 201 -5.83 -8.95 9.56
N THR A 202 -4.61 -8.71 10.06
CA THR A 202 -4.20 -9.19 11.38
C THR A 202 -5.09 -8.56 12.44
N ILE A 203 -5.76 -9.42 13.21
CA ILE A 203 -6.76 -9.03 14.19
C ILE A 203 -6.37 -9.54 15.58
N SER A 204 -6.57 -8.69 16.60
CA SER A 204 -6.32 -9.00 18.00
C SER A 204 -7.13 -10.21 18.46
N ARG A 205 -6.58 -11.01 19.38
CA ARG A 205 -7.36 -12.05 20.07
C ARG A 205 -8.14 -11.40 21.22
N LEU A 206 -9.19 -12.08 21.68
CA LEU A 206 -9.99 -11.64 22.84
C LEU A 206 -9.15 -11.30 24.08
N LYS A 207 -8.11 -12.10 24.36
CA LYS A 207 -7.18 -11.87 25.48
C LYS A 207 -6.40 -10.55 25.38
N ASP A 208 -6.21 -10.04 24.16
CA ASP A 208 -5.51 -8.77 23.90
C ASP A 208 -6.45 -7.57 24.11
N CYS A 209 -7.70 -7.80 24.52
CA CYS A 209 -8.73 -6.78 24.77
C CYS A 209 -9.14 -6.69 26.25
N PRO A 210 -8.22 -6.53 27.23
CA PRO A 210 -8.55 -6.63 28.67
C PRO A 210 -9.54 -5.57 29.13
N ASN A 211 -9.60 -4.43 28.42
CA ASN A 211 -10.42 -3.29 28.82
C ASN A 211 -11.88 -3.39 28.39
N LEU A 212 -12.28 -4.42 27.64
CA LEU A 212 -13.57 -4.53 26.96
C LEU A 212 -14.77 -4.32 27.90
N PHE A 213 -14.66 -4.74 29.15
CA PHE A 213 -15.71 -4.62 30.18
C PHE A 213 -15.43 -3.56 31.25
N THR A 214 -14.23 -2.99 31.30
CA THR A 214 -13.84 -2.05 32.35
C THR A 214 -14.03 -0.58 31.93
N LYS A 215 -13.86 -0.26 30.64
CA LYS A 215 -14.03 1.11 30.15
C LYS A 215 -15.48 1.41 29.76
N PRO A 216 -16.14 2.43 30.33
CA PRO A 216 -17.55 2.74 30.06
C PRO A 216 -17.89 2.96 28.58
N LYS A 217 -16.94 3.49 27.79
CA LYS A 217 -17.17 3.78 26.37
C LYS A 217 -17.56 2.54 25.56
N TYR A 218 -17.06 1.36 25.93
CA TYR A 218 -17.33 0.13 25.18
C TYR A 218 -18.76 -0.38 25.33
N LYS A 219 -19.48 0.06 26.36
CA LYS A 219 -20.91 -0.24 26.52
C LYS A 219 -21.77 0.38 25.41
N ARG A 220 -21.26 1.40 24.72
CA ARG A 220 -21.99 2.12 23.66
C ARG A 220 -21.60 1.68 22.26
N PHE A 221 -20.53 0.90 22.12
CA PHE A 221 -20.06 0.45 20.82
C PHE A 221 -20.83 -0.74 20.33
N THR A 222 -21.11 -0.72 19.04
CA THR A 222 -21.85 -1.76 18.35
C THR A 222 -20.89 -2.51 17.46
N TYR A 223 -21.01 -3.83 17.45
CA TYR A 223 -20.12 -4.72 16.72
C TYR A 223 -20.92 -5.51 15.70
N GLN A 224 -20.38 -5.65 14.50
CA GLN A 224 -20.76 -6.72 13.58
C GLN A 224 -20.10 -8.01 14.07
N GLU A 225 -20.91 -9.03 14.34
CA GLU A 225 -20.48 -10.39 14.61
C GLU A 225 -20.57 -11.21 13.32
N SER A 226 -19.46 -11.85 12.92
CA SER A 226 -19.41 -12.74 11.76
C SER A 226 -18.67 -14.04 12.07
N VAL A 227 -18.99 -15.09 11.32
CA VAL A 227 -18.26 -16.37 11.37
C VAL A 227 -16.82 -16.15 10.91
N LYS A 228 -15.87 -16.72 11.65
CA LYS A 228 -14.48 -16.84 11.20
C LYS A 228 -14.37 -18.05 10.26
N MET A 229 -14.12 -17.78 8.98
CA MET A 229 -13.90 -18.84 8.00
C MET A 229 -12.49 -19.43 8.17
N ASP A 230 -12.40 -20.77 8.17
CA ASP A 230 -11.12 -21.48 8.18
C ASP A 230 -10.59 -21.67 6.75
N GLY A 231 -9.71 -20.77 6.31
CA GLY A 231 -9.15 -20.83 4.97
C GLY A 231 -7.77 -20.21 4.87
N SER A 232 -7.47 -19.71 3.68
CA SER A 232 -6.25 -18.96 3.42
C SER A 232 -6.61 -17.51 3.10
N THR A 233 -5.95 -16.57 3.76
CA THR A 233 -6.17 -15.15 3.50
C THR A 233 -5.87 -14.82 2.04
N MET A 234 -6.82 -14.14 1.42
CA MET A 234 -6.74 -13.64 0.04
C MET A 234 -7.04 -12.14 0.05
N ALA A 235 -6.20 -11.37 -0.62
CA ALA A 235 -6.46 -9.97 -0.91
C ALA A 235 -6.45 -9.78 -2.42
N VAL A 236 -7.38 -8.99 -2.94
CA VAL A 236 -7.31 -8.51 -4.32
C VAL A 236 -7.27 -6.99 -4.30
N TYR A 237 -6.49 -6.41 -5.20
CA TYR A 237 -6.36 -4.96 -5.31
C TYR A 237 -6.58 -4.53 -6.74
N PHE A 238 -7.07 -3.30 -6.90
CA PHE A 238 -7.02 -2.59 -8.16
C PHE A 238 -6.40 -1.22 -7.91
N ILE A 239 -5.35 -0.91 -8.66
CA ILE A 239 -4.64 0.37 -8.59
C ILE A 239 -4.75 1.03 -9.98
N PRO A 240 -5.53 2.11 -10.12
CA PRO A 240 -5.62 2.88 -11.35
C PRO A 240 -4.25 3.39 -11.82
N LYS A 241 -4.09 3.64 -13.13
CA LYS A 241 -2.84 4.20 -13.69
C LYS A 241 -2.48 5.57 -13.12
N HIS A 242 -3.48 6.33 -12.69
CA HIS A 242 -3.34 7.66 -12.06
C HIS A 242 -3.12 7.57 -10.54
N SER A 243 -3.10 6.37 -9.97
CA SER A 243 -2.85 6.22 -8.55
C SER A 243 -1.36 6.42 -8.26
N PRO A 244 -0.99 7.16 -7.20
CA PRO A 244 0.41 7.29 -6.79
C PRO A 244 1.08 5.93 -6.48
N PHE A 245 0.28 4.91 -6.18
CA PHE A 245 0.75 3.56 -5.89
C PHE A 245 1.15 2.78 -7.15
N PHE A 246 0.63 3.15 -8.33
CA PHE A 246 0.80 2.37 -9.55
C PHE A 246 2.27 2.12 -9.91
N VAL A 247 3.08 3.17 -9.84
CA VAL A 247 4.52 3.14 -10.14
C VAL A 247 5.34 2.36 -9.11
N THR A 248 4.78 2.20 -7.90
CA THR A 248 5.45 1.50 -6.79
C THR A 248 5.24 -0.02 -6.81
N LEU A 249 4.34 -0.51 -7.66
CA LEU A 249 4.02 -1.93 -7.76
C LEU A 249 5.20 -2.73 -8.32
N HIS A 250 5.32 -3.98 -7.89
CA HIS A 250 6.36 -4.88 -8.38
C HIS A 250 6.21 -5.14 -9.87
N PRO A 251 7.27 -5.14 -10.69
CA PRO A 251 7.13 -5.42 -12.12
C PRO A 251 6.31 -6.70 -12.40
N LEU A 252 5.55 -6.72 -13.49
CA LEU A 252 4.84 -7.93 -13.88
C LEU A 252 5.80 -8.91 -14.56
N PRO A 253 5.69 -10.23 -14.29
CA PRO A 253 6.46 -11.23 -15.02
C PRO A 253 6.12 -11.16 -16.51
N GLN A 254 7.06 -11.55 -17.38
CA GLN A 254 6.83 -11.58 -18.82
C GLN A 254 6.94 -13.02 -19.35
N PRO A 255 5.92 -13.54 -20.05
CA PRO A 255 4.58 -12.93 -20.22
C PRO A 255 3.79 -12.89 -18.90
N HIS A 256 2.85 -11.95 -18.79
CA HIS A 256 1.86 -11.88 -17.69
C HIS A 256 0.47 -12.28 -18.19
N GLY A 257 -0.40 -12.68 -17.25
CA GLY A 257 -1.80 -12.98 -17.58
C GLY A 257 -2.59 -11.72 -17.97
N PRO A 258 -3.66 -11.89 -18.78
CA PRO A 258 -4.39 -10.78 -19.38
C PRO A 258 -5.15 -9.91 -18.37
N HIS A 259 -5.43 -10.43 -17.17
CA HIS A 259 -6.18 -9.68 -16.16
C HIS A 259 -5.27 -8.94 -15.18
N MET A 260 -3.95 -9.11 -15.27
CA MET A 260 -2.98 -8.45 -14.40
C MET A 260 -2.78 -6.98 -14.76
N MET A 261 -2.98 -6.62 -16.03
CA MET A 261 -2.90 -5.24 -16.52
C MET A 261 -4.13 -4.94 -17.36
N LEU A 262 -5.01 -4.10 -16.83
CA LEU A 262 -6.30 -3.76 -17.42
C LEU A 262 -6.26 -2.36 -18.05
N SER A 263 -7.36 -1.96 -18.69
CA SER A 263 -7.43 -0.67 -19.39
C SER A 263 -7.17 0.52 -18.46
N ASN A 264 -7.75 0.47 -17.26
CA ASN A 264 -7.74 1.60 -16.32
C ASN A 264 -6.62 1.49 -15.27
N GLY A 265 -6.04 0.32 -15.07
CA GLY A 265 -5.13 0.07 -13.96
C GLY A 265 -4.60 -1.35 -13.89
N ARG A 266 -3.93 -1.64 -12.78
CA ARG A 266 -3.40 -2.96 -12.46
C ARG A 266 -4.30 -3.64 -11.45
N PHE A 267 -4.69 -4.87 -11.77
CA PHE A 267 -5.35 -5.77 -10.83
C PHE A 267 -4.35 -6.81 -10.33
N GLY A 268 -4.36 -7.09 -9.03
CA GLY A 268 -3.51 -8.12 -8.45
C GLY A 268 -4.23 -8.97 -7.43
N VAL A 269 -3.71 -10.17 -7.23
CA VAL A 269 -4.24 -11.15 -6.30
C VAL A 269 -3.11 -11.60 -5.40
N CYS A 270 -3.29 -11.42 -4.09
CA CYS A 270 -2.31 -11.74 -3.09
C CYS A 270 -2.78 -12.88 -2.18
N SER A 271 -1.84 -13.73 -1.81
CA SER A 271 -1.93 -14.52 -0.57
C SER A 271 -1.61 -13.64 0.64
N ALA A 272 -1.54 -14.21 1.85
CA ALA A 272 -1.16 -13.49 3.06
C ALA A 272 0.17 -12.70 2.94
N ASN A 273 1.12 -13.19 2.14
CA ASN A 273 2.48 -12.63 2.08
C ASN A 273 3.01 -12.35 0.68
N ASN A 274 2.40 -12.89 -0.39
CA ASN A 274 2.94 -12.81 -1.75
C ASN A 274 1.90 -12.30 -2.73
N ASP A 275 2.34 -11.44 -3.66
CA ASP A 275 1.61 -11.08 -4.88
C ASP A 275 1.74 -12.24 -5.88
N LEU A 276 0.62 -12.73 -6.38
CA LEU A 276 0.55 -13.98 -7.14
C LEU A 276 0.40 -13.68 -8.63
N PRO A 277 1.19 -14.30 -9.50
CA PRO A 277 0.96 -14.21 -10.94
C PRO A 277 -0.33 -14.93 -11.33
N GLU A 278 -1.02 -14.42 -12.35
CA GLU A 278 -2.18 -15.09 -12.92
C GLU A 278 -1.75 -16.40 -13.57
N ARG A 279 -2.23 -17.52 -13.03
CA ARG A 279 -1.94 -18.85 -13.53
C ARG A 279 -3.17 -19.74 -13.46
N GLU A 280 -3.30 -20.63 -14.44
CA GLU A 280 -4.39 -21.59 -14.51
C GLU A 280 -4.39 -22.59 -13.35
N ASP A 281 -3.28 -22.82 -12.65
CA ASP A 281 -3.22 -23.72 -11.49
C ASP A 281 -3.42 -22.99 -10.16
N CYS A 282 -3.57 -21.67 -10.16
CA CYS A 282 -3.66 -20.86 -8.94
C CYS A 282 -5.12 -20.72 -8.46
N PRO A 283 -5.52 -21.31 -7.32
CA PRO A 283 -6.91 -21.25 -6.86
C PRO A 283 -7.36 -19.82 -6.53
N TYR A 284 -6.45 -18.95 -6.06
CA TYR A 284 -6.72 -17.54 -5.79
C TYR A 284 -7.20 -16.80 -7.04
N TRP A 285 -6.47 -16.95 -8.15
CA TRP A 285 -6.84 -16.33 -9.43
C TRP A 285 -8.10 -16.95 -10.02
N LYS A 286 -8.27 -18.28 -9.96
CA LYS A 286 -9.51 -18.93 -10.43
C LYS A 286 -10.75 -18.35 -9.79
N VAL A 287 -10.73 -18.16 -8.47
CA VAL A 287 -11.86 -17.58 -7.75
C VAL A 287 -12.01 -16.10 -8.10
N ALA A 288 -10.93 -15.31 -8.12
CA ALA A 288 -11.02 -13.90 -8.51
C ALA A 288 -11.66 -13.68 -9.90
N LEU A 289 -11.30 -14.52 -10.87
CA LEU A 289 -11.86 -14.50 -12.23
C LEU A 289 -13.33 -14.95 -12.24
N ARG A 290 -13.67 -16.02 -11.52
CA ARG A 290 -15.05 -16.51 -11.45
C ARG A 290 -16.00 -15.51 -10.79
N GLU A 291 -15.55 -14.84 -9.73
CA GLU A 291 -16.28 -13.77 -9.03
C GLU A 291 -16.24 -12.43 -9.80
N LYS A 292 -15.61 -12.38 -10.98
CA LYS A 292 -15.50 -11.21 -11.86
C LYS A 292 -14.86 -9.97 -11.19
N LEU A 293 -14.00 -10.19 -10.19
CA LEU A 293 -13.36 -9.10 -9.44
C LEU A 293 -12.51 -8.16 -10.32
N PRO A 294 -11.72 -8.64 -11.31
CA PRO A 294 -10.98 -7.73 -12.18
C PRO A 294 -11.91 -6.82 -12.99
N GLN A 295 -13.01 -7.35 -13.55
CA GLN A 295 -13.97 -6.54 -14.31
C GLN A 295 -14.67 -5.53 -13.40
N ILE A 296 -15.21 -5.99 -12.26
CA ILE A 296 -15.91 -5.13 -11.30
C ILE A 296 -15.04 -3.94 -10.88
N MET A 297 -13.77 -4.18 -10.51
CA MET A 297 -12.90 -3.13 -10.02
C MET A 297 -12.40 -2.19 -11.12
N ASN A 298 -12.12 -2.72 -12.32
CA ASN A 298 -11.67 -1.91 -13.45
C ASN A 298 -12.78 -1.01 -13.99
N ASP A 299 -14.00 -1.53 -14.18
CA ASP A 299 -15.12 -0.80 -14.75
C ASP A 299 -15.61 0.33 -13.84
N GLN A 300 -15.45 0.13 -12.53
CA GLN A 300 -15.79 1.13 -11.51
C GLN A 300 -14.59 2.01 -11.12
N ASN A 301 -13.40 1.73 -11.65
CA ASN A 301 -12.14 2.40 -11.33
C ASN A 301 -11.86 2.49 -9.81
N LEU A 302 -12.08 1.38 -9.10
CA LEU A 302 -12.05 1.33 -7.63
C LEU A 302 -10.63 1.17 -7.11
N ASP A 303 -10.01 2.27 -6.67
CA ASP A 303 -8.69 2.27 -6.03
C ASP A 303 -8.76 1.73 -4.59
N MET A 304 -8.78 0.41 -4.43
CA MET A 304 -9.00 -0.22 -3.13
C MET A 304 -8.44 -1.64 -3.04
N VAL A 305 -8.41 -2.18 -1.82
CA VAL A 305 -8.07 -3.58 -1.56
C VAL A 305 -9.24 -4.30 -0.90
N LEU A 306 -9.76 -5.33 -1.57
CA LEU A 306 -10.76 -6.23 -1.01
C LEU A 306 -10.06 -7.42 -0.36
N GLN A 307 -10.32 -7.65 0.92
CA GLN A 307 -9.76 -8.76 1.68
C GLN A 307 -10.84 -9.75 2.08
N GLY A 308 -10.47 -11.02 2.02
CA GLY A 308 -11.35 -12.12 2.35
C GLY A 308 -10.59 -13.40 2.63
N GLU A 309 -11.36 -14.45 2.84
CA GLU A 309 -10.85 -15.78 3.08
C GLU A 309 -11.15 -16.67 1.87
N LEU A 310 -10.12 -17.26 1.28
CA LEU A 310 -10.24 -18.31 0.29
C LEU A 310 -10.40 -19.65 1.02
N VAL A 311 -11.51 -20.34 0.78
CA VAL A 311 -11.79 -21.69 1.30
C VAL A 311 -11.97 -22.65 0.14
N GLY A 312 -11.77 -23.95 0.34
CA GLY A 312 -11.97 -24.93 -0.73
C GLY A 312 -11.16 -26.21 -0.58
N ASP A 313 -11.22 -27.01 -1.64
CA ASP A 313 -10.41 -28.20 -1.81
C ASP A 313 -8.92 -27.91 -1.55
N LYS A 314 -8.24 -28.80 -0.82
CA LYS A 314 -6.82 -28.69 -0.44
C LYS A 314 -6.45 -27.43 0.37
N ILE A 315 -7.39 -26.57 0.75
CA ILE A 315 -7.15 -25.44 1.66
C ILE A 315 -7.48 -25.87 3.08
N ASN A 316 -6.52 -25.75 3.99
CA ASN A 316 -6.66 -26.10 5.42
C ASN A 316 -7.34 -27.46 5.64
N GLN A 317 -6.87 -28.49 4.91
CA GLN A 317 -7.39 -29.85 4.95
C GLN A 317 -8.86 -29.98 4.50
N ASN A 318 -9.39 -28.97 3.78
CA ASN A 318 -10.75 -28.92 3.26
C ASN A 318 -11.82 -29.15 4.34
N ARG A 319 -11.69 -28.50 5.50
CA ARG A 319 -12.63 -28.67 6.63
C ARG A 319 -14.05 -28.19 6.33
N HIS A 320 -14.23 -27.39 5.28
CA HIS A 320 -15.54 -26.97 4.76
C HIS A 320 -16.14 -27.96 3.73
N ASN A 321 -15.50 -29.10 3.49
CA ASN A 321 -16.00 -30.20 2.65
C ASN A 321 -16.36 -29.82 1.20
N TYR A 322 -15.55 -28.96 0.57
CA TYR A 322 -15.72 -28.62 -0.85
C TYR A 322 -15.43 -29.82 -1.76
N GLY A 323 -16.13 -29.90 -2.89
CA GLY A 323 -15.82 -30.90 -3.91
C GLY A 323 -14.46 -30.67 -4.56
N PRO A 324 -13.86 -31.69 -5.22
CA PRO A 324 -12.56 -31.56 -5.86
C PRO A 324 -12.46 -30.35 -6.79
N GLY A 325 -11.42 -29.54 -6.60
CA GLY A 325 -11.18 -28.31 -7.37
C GLY A 325 -12.12 -27.13 -7.06
N GLN A 326 -13.12 -27.30 -6.19
CA GLN A 326 -14.03 -26.22 -5.80
C GLN A 326 -13.42 -25.35 -4.70
N HIS A 327 -13.56 -24.04 -4.88
CA HIS A 327 -13.07 -23.01 -3.96
C HIS A 327 -14.06 -21.86 -3.92
N ASP A 328 -14.09 -21.11 -2.84
CA ASP A 328 -14.87 -19.88 -2.71
C ASP A 328 -14.07 -18.80 -1.99
N PHE A 329 -14.38 -17.55 -2.29
CA PHE A 329 -13.83 -16.39 -1.63
C PHE A 329 -14.93 -15.72 -0.82
N PHE A 330 -14.68 -15.51 0.48
CA PHE A 330 -15.58 -14.80 1.37
C PHE A 330 -14.94 -13.49 1.80
N ALA A 331 -15.39 -12.39 1.21
CA ALA A 331 -14.96 -11.05 1.58
C ALA A 331 -15.30 -10.77 3.04
N PHE A 332 -14.42 -10.05 3.74
CA PHE A 332 -14.69 -9.57 5.10
C PHE A 332 -14.30 -8.10 5.30
N ASP A 333 -13.37 -7.54 4.52
CA ASP A 333 -12.90 -6.15 4.69
C ASP A 333 -12.63 -5.51 3.33
N ILE A 334 -12.77 -4.18 3.29
CA ILE A 334 -12.22 -3.34 2.22
C ILE A 334 -11.31 -2.33 2.89
N TYR A 335 -10.09 -2.22 2.37
CA TYR A 335 -9.12 -1.20 2.76
C TYR A 335 -9.06 -0.14 1.68
N ASP A 336 -9.34 1.11 2.09
CA ASP A 336 -9.15 2.30 1.26
C ASP A 336 -7.85 2.95 1.70
N HIS A 337 -6.87 2.96 0.80
CA HIS A 337 -5.55 3.50 1.10
C HIS A 337 -5.44 5.00 0.82
N LEU A 338 -6.48 5.61 0.24
CA LEU A 338 -6.58 7.05 -0.03
C LEU A 338 -7.33 7.79 1.08
N ASP A 339 -8.31 7.15 1.73
CA ASP A 339 -9.09 7.73 2.84
C ASP A 339 -8.47 7.38 4.21
N GLU A 340 -7.52 8.21 4.66
CA GLU A 340 -6.77 8.13 5.94
C GLU A 340 -6.06 6.78 6.22
N GLY A 341 -6.05 5.85 5.26
CA GLY A 341 -5.44 4.54 5.40
C GLY A 341 -6.21 3.61 6.35
N ASP A 342 -7.54 3.69 6.37
CA ASP A 342 -8.38 2.89 7.25
C ASP A 342 -9.29 1.89 6.52
N TRP A 343 -9.92 1.01 7.30
CA TRP A 343 -10.90 0.06 6.83
C TRP A 343 -12.26 0.74 6.62
N LEU A 344 -12.94 0.39 5.54
CA LEU A 344 -14.36 0.72 5.41
C LEU A 344 -15.15 0.16 6.61
N PRO A 345 -16.16 0.90 7.11
CA PRO A 345 -17.07 0.39 8.12
C PRO A 345 -17.71 -0.93 7.67
N ALA A 346 -17.81 -1.90 8.59
CA ALA A 346 -18.18 -3.28 8.24
C ALA A 346 -19.57 -3.41 7.55
N ASN A 347 -20.50 -2.50 7.85
CA ASN A 347 -21.79 -2.42 7.16
C ASN A 347 -21.66 -1.95 5.70
N GLN A 348 -20.71 -1.05 5.40
CA GLN A 348 -20.43 -0.63 4.03
C GLN A 348 -19.78 -1.76 3.21
N VAL A 349 -18.90 -2.56 3.83
CA VAL A 349 -18.33 -3.75 3.19
C VAL A 349 -19.41 -4.76 2.78
N VAL A 350 -20.37 -5.02 3.67
CA VAL A 350 -21.53 -5.88 3.36
C VAL A 350 -22.37 -5.29 2.23
N ALA A 351 -22.66 -3.98 2.27
CA ALA A 351 -23.41 -3.30 1.21
C ALA A 351 -22.69 -3.37 -0.14
N TRP A 352 -21.36 -3.21 -0.15
CA TRP A 352 -20.53 -3.37 -1.33
C TRP A 352 -20.61 -4.80 -1.89
N CYS A 353 -20.44 -5.81 -1.04
CA CYS A 353 -20.54 -7.21 -1.44
C CYS A 353 -21.91 -7.55 -2.04
N ASN A 354 -22.99 -7.09 -1.41
CA ASN A 354 -24.35 -7.27 -1.92
C ASN A 354 -24.57 -6.58 -3.28
N LYS A 355 -24.07 -5.33 -3.42
CA LYS A 355 -24.20 -4.56 -4.66
C LYS A 355 -23.53 -5.27 -5.85
N PHE A 356 -22.38 -5.88 -5.64
CA PHE A 356 -21.58 -6.50 -6.71
C PHE A 356 -21.73 -8.04 -6.78
N GLY A 357 -22.57 -8.63 -5.93
CA GLY A 357 -22.79 -10.08 -5.90
C GLY A 357 -21.57 -10.88 -5.43
N VAL A 358 -20.69 -10.28 -4.62
CA VAL A 358 -19.52 -10.95 -4.04
C VAL A 358 -19.92 -11.60 -2.72
N LYS A 359 -19.54 -12.86 -2.49
CA LYS A 359 -19.81 -13.54 -1.22
C LYS A 359 -19.09 -12.82 -0.06
N HIS A 360 -19.83 -12.50 0.98
CA HIS A 360 -19.28 -11.99 2.25
C HIS A 360 -19.25 -13.10 3.30
N VAL A 361 -18.32 -13.07 4.26
CA VAL A 361 -18.35 -13.98 5.41
C VAL A 361 -19.72 -13.94 6.09
N PRO A 362 -20.24 -15.08 6.61
CA PRO A 362 -21.56 -15.11 7.22
C PRO A 362 -21.68 -14.11 8.38
N VAL A 363 -22.48 -13.06 8.20
CA VAL A 363 -22.80 -12.09 9.24
C VAL A 363 -23.93 -12.65 10.09
N LYS A 364 -23.72 -12.69 11.40
CA LYS A 364 -24.69 -13.23 12.36
C LYS A 364 -25.68 -12.16 12.77
N LYS A 365 -25.16 -11.03 13.26
CA LYS A 365 -25.94 -9.91 13.80
C LYS A 365 -25.06 -8.71 14.11
N THR A 366 -25.71 -7.61 14.42
CA THR A 366 -25.11 -6.43 15.03
C THR A 366 -25.55 -6.37 16.49
N LEU A 367 -24.61 -6.17 17.42
CA LEU A 367 -24.87 -6.24 18.87
C LEU A 367 -23.97 -5.33 19.68
N HIS A 368 -24.31 -5.08 20.95
CA HIS A 368 -23.34 -4.65 21.96
C HIS A 368 -22.75 -5.88 22.64
N ILE A 369 -21.44 -5.86 22.92
CA ILE A 369 -20.78 -6.97 23.62
C ILE A 369 -21.45 -7.26 24.98
N THR A 370 -21.93 -6.22 25.65
CA THR A 370 -22.65 -6.34 26.93
C THR A 370 -24.00 -7.04 26.83
N ASP A 371 -24.56 -7.19 25.63
CA ASP A 371 -25.82 -7.91 25.42
C ASP A 371 -25.61 -9.44 25.48
N ILE A 372 -24.38 -9.90 25.22
CA ILE A 372 -24.03 -11.33 25.15
C ILE A 372 -23.08 -11.79 26.25
N ALA A 373 -22.41 -10.87 26.94
CA ALA A 373 -21.39 -11.21 27.92
C ALA A 373 -21.15 -10.10 28.96
N LYS A 374 -20.69 -10.50 30.14
CA LYS A 374 -20.23 -9.63 31.24
C LYS A 374 -18.71 -9.75 31.49
N CYS A 375 -18.08 -10.77 30.94
CA CYS A 375 -16.64 -11.01 31.03
C CYS A 375 -16.12 -11.76 29.80
N HIS A 376 -14.79 -11.87 29.66
CA HIS A 376 -14.17 -12.54 28.51
C HIS A 376 -14.55 -14.02 28.40
N GLU A 377 -14.73 -14.74 29.51
CA GLU A 377 -15.11 -16.16 29.46
C GLU A 377 -16.53 -16.34 28.88
N GLU A 378 -17.47 -15.43 29.14
CA GLU A 378 -18.80 -15.50 28.54
C GLU A 378 -18.76 -15.25 27.01
N ILE A 379 -17.87 -14.37 26.54
CA ILE A 379 -17.62 -14.23 25.08
C ILE A 379 -17.02 -15.52 24.50
N GLN A 380 -16.08 -16.14 25.22
CA GLN A 380 -15.49 -17.41 24.79
C GLN A 380 -16.54 -18.53 24.70
N GLN A 381 -17.41 -18.65 25.70
CA GLN A 381 -18.53 -19.60 25.69
C GLN A 381 -19.54 -19.31 24.57
N HIS A 382 -19.74 -18.04 24.21
CA HIS A 382 -20.56 -17.66 23.06
C HIS A 382 -19.95 -18.16 21.74
N ALA A 383 -18.64 -17.97 21.54
CA ALA A 383 -17.95 -18.49 20.36
C ALA A 383 -17.88 -20.02 20.30
N ASP A 384 -17.78 -20.70 21.45
CA ASP A 384 -17.74 -22.17 21.52
C ASP A 384 -19.04 -22.83 21.02
N LYS A 385 -20.17 -22.10 21.09
CA LYS A 385 -21.48 -22.56 20.60
C LYS A 385 -21.67 -22.40 19.09
N GLU A 386 -20.75 -21.72 18.40
CA GLU A 386 -20.91 -21.43 16.97
C GLU A 386 -20.68 -22.70 16.14
N VAL A 387 -21.64 -22.99 15.27
CA VAL A 387 -21.66 -24.14 14.36
C VAL A 387 -22.09 -23.70 12.97
N HIS A 388 -21.58 -24.38 11.95
CA HIS A 388 -22.05 -24.28 10.58
C HIS A 388 -23.45 -24.92 10.42
N PRO A 389 -24.17 -24.67 9.31
CA PRO A 389 -25.49 -25.26 9.08
C PRO A 389 -25.52 -26.79 9.06
N ASP A 390 -24.40 -27.45 8.79
CA ASP A 390 -24.24 -28.91 8.84
C ASP A 390 -23.98 -29.46 10.25
N GLY A 391 -23.94 -28.59 11.26
CA GLY A 391 -23.69 -28.94 12.67
C GLY A 391 -22.22 -29.06 13.05
N SER A 392 -21.28 -28.92 12.10
CA SER A 392 -19.86 -28.87 12.42
C SER A 392 -19.51 -27.58 13.17
N HIS A 393 -18.54 -27.64 14.09
CA HIS A 393 -18.08 -26.44 14.79
C HIS A 393 -17.47 -25.45 13.80
N ALA A 394 -17.82 -24.16 13.91
CA ALA A 394 -17.11 -23.13 13.19
C ALA A 394 -15.76 -22.85 13.85
N GLU A 395 -14.79 -22.33 13.11
CA GLU A 395 -13.46 -21.97 13.66
C GLU A 395 -13.57 -20.94 14.79
N GLY A 396 -14.58 -20.06 14.71
CA GLY A 396 -14.90 -19.09 15.73
C GLY A 396 -15.64 -17.88 15.20
N LEU A 397 -15.49 -16.76 15.89
CA LEU A 397 -16.18 -15.51 15.59
C LEU A 397 -15.20 -14.34 15.46
N VAL A 398 -15.58 -13.37 14.64
CA VAL A 398 -14.92 -12.08 14.49
C VAL A 398 -15.90 -10.97 14.86
N PHE A 399 -15.43 -10.01 15.66
CA PHE A 399 -16.20 -8.84 16.09
C PHE A 399 -15.53 -7.58 15.56
N LYS A 400 -16.24 -6.79 14.75
CA LYS A 400 -15.77 -5.52 14.18
C LYS A 400 -16.62 -4.36 14.67
N CYS A 401 -16.01 -3.39 15.37
CA CYS A 401 -16.70 -2.20 15.84
C CYS A 401 -17.15 -1.34 14.66
N LEU A 402 -18.40 -0.87 14.68
CA LEU A 402 -18.97 -0.04 13.62
C LEU A 402 -18.57 1.44 13.77
N GLN A 403 -18.22 1.87 14.98
CA GLN A 403 -17.84 3.26 15.27
C GLN A 403 -16.33 3.50 15.26
N GLU A 404 -15.53 2.46 15.51
CA GLU A 404 -14.05 2.52 15.51
C GLU A 404 -13.54 1.34 14.66
N SER A 405 -13.39 1.51 13.35
CA SER A 405 -12.84 0.55 12.36
C SER A 405 -11.65 -0.28 12.88
N GLY A 406 -10.65 0.37 13.51
CA GLY A 406 -9.47 -0.27 14.07
C GLY A 406 -9.73 -1.16 15.29
N ARG A 407 -10.91 -1.04 15.93
CA ARG A 407 -11.31 -1.86 17.07
C ARG A 407 -12.02 -3.12 16.61
N ARG A 408 -11.28 -4.21 16.63
CA ARG A 408 -11.76 -5.52 16.19
C ARG A 408 -11.00 -6.64 16.90
N PHE A 409 -11.67 -7.75 17.17
CA PHE A 409 -11.05 -8.90 17.78
C PHE A 409 -11.68 -10.21 17.29
N LYS A 410 -10.94 -11.31 17.45
CA LYS A 410 -11.42 -12.66 17.16
C LYS A 410 -11.41 -13.54 18.39
N VAL A 411 -12.29 -14.54 18.35
CA VAL A 411 -12.45 -15.57 19.37
C VAL A 411 -12.49 -16.90 18.64
N HIS A 412 -11.55 -17.81 18.93
CA HIS A 412 -11.56 -19.14 18.32
C HIS A 412 -12.47 -20.05 19.16
N ASN A 413 -13.24 -20.91 18.51
CA ASN A 413 -14.03 -21.93 19.15
C ASN A 413 -13.11 -23.03 19.72
N ARG A 414 -13.15 -23.26 21.04
CA ARG A 414 -12.28 -24.25 21.71
C ARG A 414 -12.59 -25.68 21.27
N HIS A 415 -13.85 -26.00 20.95
CA HIS A 415 -14.22 -27.32 20.44
C HIS A 415 -13.61 -27.57 19.07
N TYR A 416 -13.65 -26.57 18.18
CA TYR A 416 -13.00 -26.62 16.87
C TYR A 416 -11.48 -26.85 16.99
N LEU A 417 -10.81 -26.03 17.81
CA LEU A 417 -9.37 -26.16 18.02
C LEU A 417 -9.00 -27.55 18.54
N LYS A 418 -9.76 -28.07 19.51
CA LYS A 418 -9.56 -29.42 20.06
C LYS A 418 -9.79 -30.50 19.02
N GLN A 419 -10.87 -30.42 18.25
CA GLN A 419 -11.23 -31.39 17.21
C GLN A 419 -10.14 -31.53 16.14
N HIS A 420 -9.47 -30.41 15.81
CA HIS A 420 -8.47 -30.38 14.74
C HIS A 420 -7.01 -30.31 15.24
N GLY A 421 -6.77 -30.44 16.55
CA GLY A 421 -5.43 -30.42 17.14
C GLY A 421 -4.69 -29.09 16.97
N LEU A 422 -5.42 -27.97 16.94
CA LEU A 422 -4.90 -26.62 16.75
C LEU A 422 -4.64 -25.92 18.10
N LYS A 423 -3.77 -24.90 18.12
CA LYS A 423 -3.33 -24.18 19.33
C LYS A 423 -3.81 -22.73 19.39
#